data_AF-A0AAV4FND2-F1
#
_entry.id   AF-A0AAV4FND2-F1
#
_cell.length_a   1.000
_cell.length_b   1.000
_cell.length_c   1.000
_cell.angle_alpha   90.00
_cell.angle_beta   90.00
_cell.angle_gamma   90.00
#
_symmetry.space_group_name_H-M   'P 1'
#
loop_
_entity.id
_entity.type
_entity.pdbx_description
1 polymer ?
#
loop_
_entity_poly.entity_id
_entity_poly.type
_entity_poly.pdbx_seq_one_letter_code
_entity_poly.pdbx_strand_id
1 'polypeptide(L)'
;CIVKWVPNSVQVARALMQYNLAVAYSNRTEYDKALTALTESSDKVGPNLPVQMYYLKLYLDLKQGNKKEAVNFINKHFNYGSRN
;
A
#
# COMPACT_ATOMS: atom_id res chain seq x y z
N CYS A 1 -0.63 11.26 14.73
CA CYS A 1 -1.91 10.56 14.98
C CYS A 1 -1.97 9.31 14.13
N ILE A 2 -2.21 8.14 14.75
CA ILE A 2 -2.47 6.89 14.00
C ILE A 2 -3.80 7.09 13.27
N VAL A 3 -3.78 7.07 11.93
CA VAL A 3 -5.02 7.13 11.13
C VAL A 3 -5.84 5.89 11.47
N LYS A 4 -7.05 6.09 12.00
CA LYS A 4 -7.93 4.98 12.34
C LYS A 4 -8.29 4.22 11.05
N TRP A 5 -8.08 2.90 11.04
CA TRP A 5 -8.41 2.03 9.92
C TRP A 5 -9.92 1.72 9.90
N VAL A 6 -10.72 2.76 9.73
CA VAL A 6 -12.19 2.71 9.68
C VAL A 6 -12.66 3.80 8.71
N PRO A 7 -13.63 3.52 7.84
CA PRO A 7 -14.13 4.54 6.93
C PRO A 7 -14.87 5.64 7.68
N ASN A 8 -14.52 6.90 7.38
CA ASN A 8 -15.19 8.10 7.86
C ASN A 8 -16.00 8.81 6.76
N SER A 9 -15.95 8.30 5.53
CA SER A 9 -16.69 8.79 4.37
C SER A 9 -16.91 7.66 3.37
N VAL A 10 -17.87 7.83 2.45
CA VAL A 10 -18.13 6.86 1.37
C VAL A 10 -16.90 6.67 0.48
N GLN A 11 -16.14 7.75 0.23
CA GLN A 11 -14.90 7.68 -0.54
C GLN A 11 -13.85 6.79 0.14
N VAL A 12 -13.62 7.00 1.43
CA VAL A 12 -12.69 6.17 2.22
C VAL A 12 -13.19 4.72 2.31
N ALA A 13 -14.50 4.50 2.44
CA ALA A 13 -15.08 3.15 2.40
C ALA A 13 -14.77 2.42 1.09
N ARG A 14 -14.95 3.08 -0.06
CA ARG A 14 -14.59 2.52 -1.37
C ARG A 14 -13.10 2.24 -1.49
N ALA A 15 -12.27 3.14 -0.99
CA ALA A 15 -10.82 2.96 -0.99
C ALA A 15 -10.40 1.73 -0.16
N LEU A 16 -10.95 1.58 1.05
CA LEU A 16 -10.68 0.42 1.91
C LEU A 16 -11.19 -0.89 1.29
N MET A 17 -12.35 -0.89 0.63
CA MET A 17 -12.81 -2.05 -0.15
C MET A 17 -11.82 -2.43 -1.24
N GLN A 18 -11.32 -1.46 -1.99
CA GLN A 18 -10.32 -1.69 -3.04
C GLN A 18 -8.99 -2.20 -2.48
N TYR A 19 -8.58 -1.70 -1.31
CA TYR A 19 -7.43 -2.24 -0.59
C TYR A 19 -7.63 -3.70 -0.18
N ASN A 20 -8.80 -4.04 0.38
CA ASN A 20 -9.10 -5.42 0.76
C ASN A 20 -9.10 -6.35 -0.45
N LEU A 21 -9.55 -5.86 -1.62
CA LEU A 21 -9.44 -6.58 -2.89
C LEU A 21 -7.97 -6.80 -3.28
N ALA A 22 -7.10 -5.79 -3.12
CA ALA A 22 -5.66 -5.92 -3.34
C ALA A 22 -5.04 -7.00 -2.44
N VAL A 23 -5.42 -7.03 -1.15
CA VAL A 23 -4.99 -8.06 -0.21
C VAL A 23 -5.44 -9.45 -0.68
N ALA A 24 -6.70 -9.60 -1.10
CA ALA A 24 -7.22 -10.87 -1.59
C ALA A 24 -6.46 -11.38 -2.82
N TYR A 25 -6.16 -10.51 -3.79
CA TYR A 25 -5.32 -10.85 -4.94
C TYR A 25 -3.90 -11.24 -4.53
N SER A 26 -3.31 -10.51 -3.57
CA SER A 26 -1.95 -10.79 -3.09
C SER A 26 -1.84 -12.18 -2.45
N ASN A 27 -2.89 -12.62 -1.72
CA ASN A 27 -2.96 -13.95 -1.11
C ASN A 27 -3.11 -15.06 -2.15
N ARG A 28 -3.70 -14.75 -3.31
CA ARG A 28 -3.83 -15.66 -4.45
C ARG A 28 -2.62 -15.64 -5.38
N THR A 29 -1.56 -14.94 -5.00
CA THR A 29 -0.35 -14.72 -5.82
C THR A 29 -0.61 -13.97 -7.15
N GLU A 30 -1.77 -13.30 -7.26
CA GLU A 30 -2.13 -12.48 -8.42
C GLU A 30 -1.55 -11.06 -8.25
N TYR A 31 -0.23 -10.95 -8.25
CA TYR A 31 0.48 -9.74 -7.80
C TYR A 31 0.22 -8.50 -8.67
N ASP A 32 0.07 -8.66 -9.99
CA ASP A 32 -0.25 -7.55 -10.89
C ASP A 32 -1.62 -6.94 -10.57
N LYS A 33 -2.64 -7.79 -10.38
CA LYS A 33 -3.99 -7.36 -9.99
C LYS A 33 -3.99 -6.72 -8.61
N ALA A 34 -3.20 -7.26 -7.68
CA ALA A 34 -3.03 -6.69 -6.35
C ALA A 34 -2.43 -5.27 -6.43
N LEU A 35 -1.43 -5.06 -7.29
CA LEU A 35 -0.80 -3.76 -7.46
C LEU A 35 -1.74 -2.73 -8.10
N THR A 36 -2.52 -3.13 -9.10
CA THR A 36 -3.56 -2.26 -9.71
C THR A 36 -4.58 -1.84 -8.67
N ALA A 37 -5.15 -2.79 -7.92
CA ALA A 37 -6.13 -2.49 -6.89
C ALA A 37 -5.55 -1.60 -5.76
N LEU A 38 -4.29 -1.83 -5.36
CA LEU A 38 -3.62 -1.00 -4.35
C LEU A 38 -3.41 0.44 -4.84
N THR A 39 -3.03 0.61 -6.11
CA THR A 39 -2.87 1.94 -6.72
C THR A 39 -4.18 2.70 -6.73
N GLU A 40 -5.25 2.07 -7.22
CA GLU A 40 -6.59 2.68 -7.24
C GLU A 40 -7.11 3.01 -5.84
N SER A 41 -6.78 2.19 -4.85
CA SER A 41 -7.12 2.44 -3.45
C SER A 41 -6.38 3.67 -2.93
N SER A 42 -5.08 3.77 -3.20
CA SER A 42 -4.22 4.86 -2.74
C SER A 42 -4.67 6.21 -3.33
N ASP A 43 -5.01 6.23 -4.62
CA ASP A 43 -5.53 7.43 -5.30
C ASP A 43 -6.83 7.94 -4.66
N LYS A 44 -7.68 7.04 -4.17
CA LYS A 44 -8.95 7.41 -3.51
C LYS A 44 -8.76 7.93 -2.10
N VAL A 45 -7.73 7.46 -1.37
CA VAL A 45 -7.42 7.97 -0.02
C VAL A 45 -6.76 9.35 -0.09
N GLY A 46 -5.94 9.59 -1.11
CA GLY A 46 -5.19 10.84 -1.26
C GLY A 46 -3.86 10.84 -0.48
N PRO A 47 -3.30 12.01 -0.12
CA PRO A 47 -1.90 12.12 0.30
C PRO A 47 -1.58 11.47 1.66
N ASN A 48 -2.58 11.27 2.51
CA ASN A 48 -2.41 10.70 3.85
C ASN A 48 -2.71 9.20 3.85
N LEU A 49 -1.84 8.42 3.21
CA LEU A 49 -1.99 6.97 3.13
C LEU A 49 -1.80 6.30 4.51
N PRO A 50 -2.63 5.32 4.88
CA PRO A 50 -2.42 4.51 6.07
C PRO A 50 -1.21 3.58 5.91
N VAL A 51 -0.55 3.26 7.04
CA VAL A 51 0.66 2.43 7.08
C VAL A 51 0.46 1.05 6.41
N GLN A 52 -0.75 0.51 6.47
CA GLN A 52 -1.13 -0.78 5.87
C GLN A 52 -0.93 -0.83 4.36
N MET A 53 -1.10 0.31 3.66
CA MET A 53 -0.89 0.41 2.21
C MET A 53 0.59 0.34 1.86
N TYR A 54 1.44 0.98 2.67
CA TYR A 54 2.90 0.91 2.51
C TYR A 54 3.41 -0.51 2.71
N TYR A 55 2.92 -1.23 3.74
CA TYR A 55 3.32 -2.62 3.96
C TYR A 55 2.90 -3.55 2.83
N LEU A 56 1.69 -3.39 2.29
CA LEU A 56 1.26 -4.20 1.16
C LEU A 56 2.09 -3.91 -0.08
N LYS A 57 2.41 -2.64 -0.38
CA LYS A 57 3.28 -2.29 -1.51
C LYS A 57 4.66 -2.95 -1.38
N LEU A 58 5.27 -2.87 -0.19
CA LEU A 58 6.57 -3.50 0.08
C LEU A 58 6.52 -5.01 -0.08
N TYR A 59 5.47 -5.66 0.43
CA TYR A 59 5.26 -7.09 0.24
C TYR A 59 5.20 -7.45 -1.25
N LEU A 60 4.42 -6.71 -2.05
CA LEU A 60 4.28 -6.94 -3.48
C LEU A 60 5.61 -6.75 -4.23
N ASP A 61 6.38 -5.71 -3.90
CA ASP A 61 7.69 -5.46 -4.52
C ASP A 61 8.68 -6.59 -4.21
N LEU A 62 8.71 -7.06 -2.96
CA LEU A 62 9.57 -8.16 -2.56
C LEU A 62 9.16 -9.48 -3.23
N LYS A 63 7.86 -9.77 -3.35
CA LYS A 63 7.36 -10.99 -4.00
C LYS A 63 7.60 -11.04 -5.49
N GLN A 64 7.63 -9.89 -6.15
CA GLN A 64 7.95 -9.78 -7.58
C GLN A 64 9.47 -9.71 -7.85
N GLY A 65 10.31 -9.74 -6.82
CA GLY A 65 11.77 -9.65 -6.95
C GLY A 65 12.30 -8.22 -7.12
N ASN A 66 11.45 -7.21 -6.99
CA ASN A 66 11.76 -5.78 -7.13
C ASN A 66 12.43 -5.21 -5.86
N LYS A 67 13.50 -5.86 -5.39
CA LYS A 67 14.20 -5.49 -4.14
C LYS A 67 14.70 -4.05 -4.13
N LYS A 68 15.21 -3.56 -5.28
CA LYS A 68 15.68 -2.17 -5.42
C LYS A 68 14.56 -1.17 -5.20
N GLU A 69 13.38 -1.44 -5.78
CA GLU A 69 12.19 -0.61 -5.59
C GLU A 69 11.72 -0.61 -4.15
N ALA A 70 11.72 -1.78 -3.49
CA ALA A 70 11.36 -1.88 -2.08
C ALA A 70 12.29 -1.03 -1.19
N VAL A 71 13.61 -1.07 -1.42
CA VAL A 71 14.59 -0.25 -0.68
C VAL A 71 14.37 1.24 -0.94
N ASN A 72 14.19 1.64 -2.21
CA ASN A 72 13.91 3.02 -2.58
C ASN A 72 12.62 3.53 -1.92
N PHE A 73 11.59 2.70 -1.90
CA PHE A 73 10.31 2.99 -1.26
C PHE A 73 10.47 3.20 0.25
N ILE A 74 11.25 2.34 0.92
CA ILE A 74 11.56 2.49 2.35
C ILE A 74 12.27 3.82 2.62
N ASN A 75 13.31 4.12 1.85
CA ASN A 75 14.09 5.34 2.02
C ASN A 75 13.22 6.59 1.82
N LYS A 76 12.36 6.59 0.80
CA LYS A 76 11.47 7.72 0.48
C LYS A 76 10.41 7.97 1.54
N HIS A 77 9.83 6.92 2.12
CA HIS A 77 8.64 7.05 2.97
C HIS A 77 8.91 6.88 4.48
N PHE A 78 9.98 6.20 4.86
CA PHE A 78 10.31 5.92 6.26
C PHE A 78 11.63 6.54 6.71
N ASN A 79 12.28 7.31 5.84
CA ASN A 79 13.50 8.08 6.13
C ASN A 79 14.63 7.24 6.75
N TYR A 80 14.82 6.01 6.26
CA TYR A 80 15.83 5.09 6.80
C TYR A 80 17.27 5.52 6.47
N GLY A 81 17.47 6.35 5.45
CA GLY A 81 18.79 6.83 4.99
C GLY A 81 19.37 8.04 5.72
N SER A 82 18.66 8.68 6.65
CA SER A 82 19.13 9.89 7.36
C SER A 82 19.69 9.61 8.76
N ARG A 83 19.98 8.34 9.08
CA ARG A 83 20.48 7.92 10.41
C ARG A 83 22.00 7.68 10.46
N ASN A 84 22.75 8.31 9.56
CA ASN A 84 24.21 8.33 9.61
C ASN A 84 24.71 9.73 9.92
#